data_AF-A0A7C5DTZ9-F1
#
_entry.id   AF-A0A7C5DTZ9-F1
#
_cell.length_a   1.000
_cell.length_b   1.000
_cell.length_c   1.000
_cell.angle_alpha   90.00
_cell.angle_beta   90.00
_cell.angle_gamma   90.00
#
_symmetry.space_group_name_H-M   'P 1'
#
loop_
_entity.id
_entity.type
_entity.pdbx_description
1 polymer ?
#
loop_
_entity_poly.entity_id
_entity_poly.type
_entity_poly.pdbx_seq_one_letter_code
_entity_poly.pdbx_strand_id
1 'polypeptide(L)'
;MFDVKRTKIYQAVKLEKIPFFRFLGLFKQLFLLFFVVALLFSSYGFLTNDFSWQTSKILLGASVLSLVFFLLALLVQLFFESEIKNPKLESSIKDALQNPSKYNLAEFLGFDVAKAVYRALRYCRSEKATSTHILCFLLNENKETKFIFSRLLLSLKDIKNGAIAEIESLPRRHGLLKLSKSFKDAVISALKRADKKGHLRVDVGDMFTALAKIDPFFKKVLVKNDLKEEDIENLADWLDDIKEKIKKNKRFWDYDNLLKKGTLAREWTAGYTVTLDKYSKDITSSLKAKDFQFVGHKKELQILEEVLSRSGINNALLVGEPGTGKKSIIYALAHKS
;
A
#
# COMPACT_ATOMS: atom_id res chain seq x y z
N MET A 1 5.63 27.17 12.37
CA MET A 1 6.79 27.37 11.44
C MET A 1 6.85 26.17 10.47
N PHE A 2 7.40 26.28 9.25
CA PHE A 2 7.50 25.12 8.33
C PHE A 2 8.96 24.85 7.97
N ASP A 3 9.54 23.79 8.55
CA ASP A 3 10.90 23.35 8.21
C ASP A 3 11.00 21.82 8.25
N VAL A 4 11.15 21.21 7.08
CA VAL A 4 11.27 19.76 6.96
C VAL A 4 12.55 19.26 7.62
N LYS A 5 13.66 20.00 7.57
CA LYS A 5 14.97 19.52 8.07
C LYS A 5 15.02 19.35 9.58
N ARG A 6 14.17 20.08 10.30
CA ARG A 6 14.07 20.01 11.78
C ARG A 6 13.14 18.90 12.27
N THR A 7 12.53 18.13 11.37
CA THR A 7 11.59 17.06 11.74
C THR A 7 12.30 15.75 12.03
N LYS A 8 11.72 14.90 12.90
CA LYS A 8 12.20 13.52 13.11
C LYS A 8 12.11 12.69 11.81
N ILE A 9 11.06 12.89 11.01
CA ILE A 9 10.85 12.22 9.71
C ILE A 9 11.98 12.49 8.72
N TYR A 10 12.63 13.65 8.80
CA TYR A 10 13.75 13.96 7.91
C TYR A 10 14.94 13.02 8.11
N GLN A 11 15.13 12.44 9.30
CA GLN A 11 16.14 11.40 9.53
C GLN A 11 15.89 10.20 8.60
N ALA A 12 14.64 9.78 8.45
CA ALA A 12 14.25 8.73 7.51
C ALA A 12 14.61 9.09 6.06
N VAL A 13 14.26 10.32 5.65
CA VAL A 13 14.54 10.82 4.28
C VAL A 13 16.05 10.89 4.01
N LYS A 14 16.86 11.16 5.04
CA LYS A 14 18.32 11.15 4.95
C LYS A 14 18.86 9.72 4.84
N LEU A 15 18.41 8.81 5.70
CA LEU A 15 18.86 7.42 5.74
C LEU A 15 18.50 6.65 4.46
N GLU A 16 17.33 6.89 3.87
CA GLU A 16 16.91 6.24 2.61
C GLU A 16 17.86 6.55 1.43
N LYS A 17 18.57 7.68 1.46
CA LYS A 17 19.54 8.02 0.40
C LYS A 17 20.80 7.17 0.46
N ILE A 18 21.09 6.57 1.61
CA ILE A 18 22.25 5.70 1.77
C ILE A 18 21.95 4.39 1.01
N PRO A 19 22.83 3.95 0.10
CA PRO A 19 22.61 2.76 -0.72
C PRO A 19 22.22 1.52 0.09
N PHE A 20 22.82 1.37 1.27
CA PHE A 20 22.51 0.28 2.21
C PHE A 20 21.02 0.17 2.54
N PHE A 21 20.39 1.27 2.97
CA PHE A 21 18.96 1.28 3.31
C PHE A 21 18.05 1.16 2.08
N ARG A 22 18.50 1.65 0.92
CA ARG A 22 17.76 1.52 -0.34
C ARG A 22 17.72 0.08 -0.86
N PHE A 23 18.84 -0.64 -0.73
CA PHE A 23 18.99 -2.01 -1.23
C PHE A 23 18.79 -3.09 -0.17
N LEU A 24 18.40 -2.70 1.06
CA LEU A 24 18.20 -3.61 2.17
C LEU A 24 17.23 -4.76 1.85
N GLY A 25 16.16 -4.46 1.10
CA GLY A 25 15.21 -5.48 0.63
C GLY A 25 15.82 -6.50 -0.33
N LEU A 26 16.73 -6.07 -1.20
CA LEU A 26 17.47 -6.97 -2.11
C LEU A 26 18.48 -7.81 -1.34
N PHE A 27 19.25 -7.21 -0.43
CA PHE A 27 20.21 -7.95 0.40
C PHE A 27 19.52 -9.03 1.23
N LYS A 28 18.37 -8.71 1.83
CA LYS A 28 17.55 -9.69 2.54
C LYS A 28 17.15 -10.87 1.63
N GLN A 29 16.69 -10.60 0.41
CA GLN A 29 16.32 -11.66 -0.54
C GLN A 29 17.52 -12.50 -0.98
N LEU A 30 18.67 -11.88 -1.22
CA LEU A 30 19.91 -12.55 -1.60
C LEU A 30 20.42 -13.47 -0.48
N PHE A 31 20.44 -13.00 0.77
CA PHE A 31 20.83 -13.84 1.90
C PHE A 31 19.84 -14.99 2.12
N LEU A 32 18.54 -14.76 1.96
CA LEU A 32 17.56 -15.86 2.03
C LEU A 32 17.80 -16.90 0.93
N LEU A 33 18.05 -16.46 -0.31
CA LEU A 33 18.34 -17.35 -1.43
C LEU A 33 19.60 -18.16 -1.17
N PHE A 34 20.69 -17.51 -0.76
CA PHE A 34 21.95 -18.19 -0.46
C PHE A 34 21.79 -19.18 0.70
N PHE A 35 21.05 -18.82 1.74
CA PHE A 35 20.69 -19.74 2.81
C PHE A 35 19.99 -20.99 2.28
N VAL A 36 18.93 -20.83 1.48
CA VAL A 36 18.18 -21.97 0.93
C VAL A 36 19.06 -22.85 0.05
N VAL A 37 19.84 -22.25 -0.86
CA VAL A 37 20.74 -22.99 -1.75
C VAL A 37 21.81 -23.74 -0.94
N ALA A 38 22.51 -23.05 -0.03
CA ALA A 38 23.55 -23.67 0.78
C ALA A 38 22.99 -24.80 1.67
N LEU A 39 21.78 -24.62 2.22
CA LEU A 39 21.10 -25.64 3.01
C LEU A 39 20.74 -26.87 2.17
N LEU A 40 20.21 -26.67 0.95
CA LEU A 40 19.87 -27.76 0.04
C LEU A 40 21.11 -28.54 -0.41
N PHE A 41 22.18 -27.86 -0.80
CA PHE A 41 23.45 -28.52 -1.16
C PHE A 41 24.08 -29.25 0.02
N SER A 42 24.04 -28.65 1.21
CA SER A 42 24.52 -29.30 2.44
C SER A 42 23.69 -30.55 2.77
N SER A 43 22.38 -30.49 2.59
CA SER A 43 21.48 -31.63 2.86
C SER A 43 21.67 -32.74 1.82
N TYR A 44 21.81 -32.37 0.54
CA TYR A 44 22.10 -33.32 -0.54
C TYR A 44 23.42 -34.06 -0.27
N GLY A 45 24.52 -33.33 -0.05
CA GLY A 45 25.82 -33.94 0.21
C GLY A 45 25.86 -34.81 1.47
N PHE A 46 25.05 -34.49 2.48
CA PHE A 46 24.88 -35.31 3.68
C PHE A 46 24.08 -36.60 3.41
N LEU A 47 23.03 -36.53 2.59
CA LEU A 47 22.15 -37.68 2.30
C LEU A 47 22.77 -38.66 1.29
N THR A 48 23.49 -38.16 0.28
CA THR A 48 24.06 -39.00 -0.78
C THR A 48 25.48 -39.45 -0.48
N ASN A 49 26.13 -38.90 0.56
CA ASN A 49 27.56 -39.07 0.82
C ASN A 49 28.48 -38.69 -0.37
N ASP A 50 27.96 -37.91 -1.34
CA ASP A 50 28.73 -37.47 -2.51
C ASP A 50 29.82 -36.45 -2.16
N PHE A 51 29.70 -35.77 -1.00
CA PHE A 51 30.59 -34.69 -0.58
C PHE A 51 31.51 -35.11 0.57
N SER A 52 32.73 -34.59 0.57
CA SER A 52 33.64 -34.75 1.70
C SER A 52 33.06 -34.13 2.99
N TRP A 53 33.41 -34.68 4.15
CA TRP A 53 32.98 -34.14 5.45
C TRP A 53 33.33 -32.65 5.60
N GLN A 54 34.51 -32.23 5.09
CA GLN A 54 34.96 -30.85 5.14
C GLN A 54 34.07 -29.92 4.30
N THR A 55 33.71 -30.32 3.09
CA THR A 55 32.82 -29.53 2.22
C THR A 55 31.42 -29.40 2.80
N SER A 56 30.86 -30.49 3.35
CA SER A 56 29.55 -30.47 4.00
C SER A 56 29.54 -29.56 5.23
N LYS A 57 30.60 -29.57 6.04
CA LYS A 57 30.77 -28.67 7.18
C LYS A 57 30.83 -27.20 6.76
N ILE A 58 31.58 -26.87 5.70
CA ILE A 58 31.69 -25.50 5.19
C ILE A 58 30.34 -25.03 4.64
N LEU A 59 29.62 -25.86 3.88
CA LEU A 59 28.31 -25.53 3.33
C LEU A 59 27.27 -25.28 4.42
N LEU A 60 27.27 -26.11 5.48
CA LEU A 60 26.41 -25.91 6.64
C LEU A 60 26.78 -24.62 7.40
N GLY A 61 28.07 -24.36 7.60
CA GLY A 61 28.52 -23.09 8.19
C GLY A 61 28.09 -21.87 7.38
N ALA A 62 28.20 -21.95 6.06
CA ALA A 62 27.79 -20.90 5.13
C ALA A 62 26.28 -20.67 5.17
N SER A 63 25.47 -21.74 5.28
CA SER A 63 24.01 -21.60 5.39
C SER A 63 23.62 -20.89 6.70
N VAL A 64 24.19 -21.31 7.84
CA VAL A 64 23.92 -20.67 9.14
C VAL A 64 24.32 -19.19 9.12
N LEU A 65 25.51 -18.88 8.60
CA LEU A 65 26.01 -17.51 8.54
C LEU A 65 25.15 -16.63 7.61
N SER A 66 24.65 -17.20 6.51
CA SER A 66 23.70 -16.51 5.63
C SER A 66 22.34 -16.27 6.29
N LEU A 67 21.85 -17.23 7.08
CA LEU A 67 20.62 -17.08 7.86
C LEU A 67 20.76 -15.93 8.87
N VAL A 68 21.91 -15.82 9.55
CA VAL A 68 22.18 -14.71 10.48
C VAL A 68 22.14 -13.36 9.76
N PHE A 69 22.79 -13.23 8.60
CA PHE A 69 22.73 -12.00 7.82
C PHE A 69 21.32 -11.69 7.29
N PHE A 70 20.56 -12.71 6.90
CA PHE A 70 19.16 -12.56 6.54
C PHE A 70 18.34 -11.99 7.71
N LEU A 71 18.48 -12.56 8.91
CA LEU A 71 17.76 -12.10 10.10
C LEU A 71 18.16 -10.68 10.50
N LEU A 72 19.45 -10.34 10.45
CA LEU A 72 19.92 -8.98 10.69
C LEU A 72 19.33 -7.99 9.67
N ALA A 73 19.37 -8.32 8.37
CA ALA A 73 18.79 -7.49 7.33
C ALA A 73 17.27 -7.33 7.50
N LEU A 74 16.57 -8.40 7.90
CA LEU A 74 15.14 -8.38 8.23
C LEU A 74 14.86 -7.44 9.41
N LEU A 75 15.62 -7.54 10.51
CA LEU A 75 15.45 -6.69 11.69
C LEU A 75 15.69 -5.22 11.36
N VAL A 76 16.78 -4.90 10.66
CA VAL A 76 17.06 -3.51 10.22
C VAL A 76 15.95 -3.01 9.29
N GLN A 77 15.43 -3.85 8.41
CA GLN A 77 14.35 -3.46 7.50
C GLN A 77 13.06 -3.16 8.28
N LEU A 78 12.68 -4.05 9.20
CA LEU A 78 11.50 -3.86 10.03
C LEU A 78 11.62 -2.59 10.88
N PHE A 79 12.76 -2.38 11.54
CA PHE A 79 13.02 -1.18 12.32
C PHE A 79 12.95 0.11 11.47
N PHE A 80 13.51 0.07 10.26
CA PHE A 80 13.45 1.22 9.35
C PHE A 80 12.01 1.52 8.92
N GLU A 81 11.23 0.50 8.60
CA GLU A 81 9.83 0.66 8.17
C GLU A 81 8.88 1.04 9.32
N SER A 82 9.10 0.53 10.52
CA SER A 82 8.22 0.78 11.67
C SER A 82 8.57 2.05 12.43
N GLU A 83 9.83 2.24 12.84
CA GLU A 83 10.23 3.32 13.76
C GLU A 83 10.76 4.53 13.02
N ILE A 84 11.63 4.32 12.03
CA ILE A 84 12.31 5.43 11.35
C ILE A 84 11.37 6.14 10.37
N LYS A 85 10.59 5.40 9.57
CA LYS A 85 9.60 6.02 8.66
C LYS A 85 8.38 6.58 9.41
N ASN A 86 8.06 6.04 10.59
CA ASN A 86 6.91 6.46 11.40
C ASN A 86 7.31 6.86 12.83
N PRO A 87 8.15 7.89 13.03
CA PRO A 87 8.57 8.31 14.37
C PRO A 87 7.36 8.74 15.20
N LYS A 88 7.42 8.50 16.51
CA LYS A 88 6.35 8.88 17.44
C LYS A 88 6.08 10.39 17.38
N LEU A 89 4.80 10.74 17.27
CA LEU A 89 4.31 12.11 17.31
C LEU A 89 4.01 12.53 18.75
N GLU A 90 4.35 13.77 19.09
CA GLU A 90 4.11 14.33 20.44
C GLU A 90 2.76 15.04 20.55
N SER A 91 2.12 15.37 19.42
CA SER A 91 0.85 16.09 19.36
C SER A 91 -0.02 15.58 18.21
N SER A 92 -1.31 15.91 18.23
CA SER A 92 -2.25 15.56 17.17
C SER A 92 -2.27 16.61 16.05
N ILE A 93 -2.72 16.23 14.85
CA ILE A 93 -2.89 17.17 13.72
C ILE A 93 -3.87 18.28 14.11
N LYS A 94 -4.94 17.95 14.83
CA LYS A 94 -5.94 18.90 15.34
C LYS A 94 -5.31 20.02 16.17
N ASP A 95 -4.42 19.69 17.09
CA ASP A 95 -3.74 20.68 17.95
C ASP A 95 -2.84 21.61 17.13
N ALA A 96 -2.16 21.04 16.12
CA ALA A 96 -1.30 21.79 15.21
C ALA A 96 -2.07 22.72 14.27
N LEU A 97 -3.28 22.34 13.86
CA LEU A 97 -4.17 23.18 13.07
C LEU A 97 -4.77 24.34 13.88
N GLN A 98 -5.04 24.13 15.16
CA GLN A 98 -5.52 25.20 16.06
C GLN A 98 -4.43 26.23 16.37
N ASN A 99 -3.17 25.80 16.51
CA ASN A 99 -2.04 26.69 16.81
C ASN A 99 -0.85 26.53 15.83
N PRO A 100 -0.97 26.96 14.55
CA PRO A 100 0.04 26.72 13.52
C PRO A 100 1.40 27.41 13.76
N SER A 101 1.41 28.45 14.60
CA SER A 101 2.63 29.19 14.98
C SER A 101 3.52 28.38 15.92
N LYS A 102 2.91 27.63 16.85
CA LYS A 102 3.58 26.85 17.90
C LYS A 102 4.24 25.58 17.36
N TYR A 103 3.63 24.94 16.37
CA TYR A 103 4.07 23.65 15.85
C TYR A 103 4.83 23.77 14.53
N ASN A 104 5.66 22.76 14.25
CA ASN A 104 6.26 22.57 12.94
C ASN A 104 5.35 21.68 12.09
N LEU A 105 4.58 22.29 11.17
CA LEU A 105 3.59 21.55 10.36
C LEU A 105 4.22 20.44 9.51
N ALA A 106 5.52 20.50 9.23
CA ALA A 106 6.23 19.47 8.49
C ALA A 106 6.35 18.13 9.28
N GLU A 107 6.18 18.13 10.60
CA GLU A 107 6.26 16.92 11.44
C GLU A 107 5.08 15.95 11.23
N PHE A 108 3.99 16.45 10.68
CA PHE A 108 2.78 15.68 10.42
C PHE A 108 2.76 15.09 9.01
N LEU A 109 3.80 15.32 8.20
CA LEU A 109 3.87 14.76 6.86
C LEU A 109 4.27 13.27 6.92
N GLY A 110 3.57 12.42 6.19
CA GLY A 110 3.99 11.04 5.97
C GLY A 110 5.36 10.99 5.27
N PHE A 111 6.06 9.86 5.37
CA PHE A 111 7.42 9.70 4.84
C PHE A 111 7.54 10.10 3.35
N ASP A 112 6.65 9.59 2.50
CA ASP A 112 6.67 9.84 1.06
C ASP A 112 6.33 11.30 0.71
N VAL A 113 5.41 11.91 1.46
CA VAL A 113 5.06 13.33 1.31
C VAL A 113 6.21 14.22 1.77
N ALA A 114 6.81 13.95 2.93
CA ALA A 114 7.96 14.69 3.45
C ALA A 114 9.15 14.60 2.50
N LYS A 115 9.39 13.43 1.92
CA LYS A 115 10.42 13.19 0.89
C LYS A 115 10.15 14.01 -0.37
N ALA A 116 8.91 14.00 -0.88
CA ALA A 116 8.51 14.78 -2.04
C ALA A 116 8.68 16.29 -1.79
N VAL A 117 8.21 16.78 -0.65
CA VAL A 117 8.36 18.18 -0.25
C VAL A 117 9.83 18.58 -0.08
N TYR A 118 10.65 17.76 0.58
CA TYR A 118 12.08 18.05 0.72
C TYR A 118 12.77 18.15 -0.65
N ARG A 119 12.45 17.25 -1.58
CA ARG A 119 13.01 17.28 -2.94
C ARG A 119 12.51 18.48 -3.73
N ALA A 120 11.23 18.82 -3.61
CA ALA A 120 10.64 20.03 -4.18
C ALA A 120 11.39 21.29 -3.73
N LEU A 121 11.64 21.43 -2.43
CA LEU A 121 12.38 22.56 -1.87
C LEU A 121 13.85 22.59 -2.32
N ARG A 122 14.49 21.42 -2.50
CA ARG A 122 15.88 21.32 -2.97
C ARG A 122 16.01 21.62 -4.47
N TYR A 123 15.03 21.22 -5.28
CA TYR A 123 15.03 21.40 -6.72
C TYR A 123 14.56 22.81 -7.14
N CYS A 124 13.81 23.50 -6.29
CA CYS A 124 13.29 24.84 -6.54
C CYS A 124 14.41 25.84 -6.89
N ARG A 125 14.50 26.19 -8.17
CA ARG A 125 15.37 27.26 -8.70
C ARG A 125 14.65 28.60 -8.84
N SER A 126 13.33 28.60 -8.72
CA SER A 126 12.49 29.80 -8.76
C SER A 126 12.50 30.54 -7.43
N GLU A 127 12.09 31.81 -7.45
CA GLU A 127 12.05 32.68 -6.27
C GLU A 127 11.22 32.07 -5.12
N LYS A 128 10.11 31.43 -5.48
CA LYS A 128 9.15 30.85 -4.53
C LYS A 128 8.84 29.39 -4.86
N ALA A 129 8.91 28.52 -3.86
CA ALA A 129 8.41 27.15 -4.00
C ALA A 129 6.88 27.14 -4.10
N THR A 130 6.35 26.56 -5.17
CA THR A 130 4.90 26.45 -5.45
C THR A 130 4.37 25.06 -5.17
N SER A 131 3.04 24.94 -5.07
CA SER A 131 2.32 23.66 -5.02
C SER A 131 2.71 22.71 -6.17
N THR A 132 2.99 23.25 -7.37
CA THR A 132 3.42 22.50 -8.55
C THR A 132 4.75 21.78 -8.33
N HIS A 133 5.64 22.34 -7.51
CA HIS A 133 6.88 21.66 -7.13
C HIS A 133 6.58 20.41 -6.29
N ILE A 134 5.65 20.50 -5.33
CA ILE A 134 5.24 19.33 -4.54
C ILE A 134 4.64 18.27 -5.47
N LEU A 135 3.72 18.67 -6.36
CA LEU A 135 3.08 17.80 -7.33
C LEU A 135 4.13 17.03 -8.17
N CYS A 136 5.07 17.75 -8.79
CA CYS A 136 6.10 17.14 -9.64
C CYS A 136 6.89 16.02 -8.93
N PHE A 137 7.27 16.22 -7.67
CA PHE A 137 8.01 15.21 -6.91
C PHE A 137 7.11 14.10 -6.36
N LEU A 138 5.85 14.39 -6.03
CA LEU A 138 4.88 13.39 -5.61
C LEU A 138 4.54 12.41 -6.75
N LEU A 139 4.54 12.88 -8.00
CA LEU A 139 4.36 12.05 -9.19
C LEU A 139 5.55 11.11 -9.46
N ASN A 140 6.77 11.50 -9.10
CA ASN A 140 7.97 10.79 -9.51
C ASN A 140 8.20 9.46 -8.75
N GLU A 141 7.78 9.36 -7.49
CA GLU A 141 8.30 8.32 -6.59
C GLU A 141 7.24 7.43 -5.92
N ASN A 142 5.96 7.66 -6.18
CA ASN A 142 4.90 6.99 -5.43
C ASN A 142 4.13 5.96 -6.27
N LYS A 143 4.00 4.74 -5.73
CA LYS A 143 3.15 3.69 -6.32
C LYS A 143 1.67 4.09 -6.27
N GLU A 144 1.30 4.88 -5.27
CA GLU A 144 -0.05 5.38 -5.05
C GLU A 144 -0.50 6.35 -6.15
N THR A 145 0.34 7.32 -6.50
CA THR A 145 0.03 8.23 -7.62
C THR A 145 -0.06 7.43 -8.92
N LYS A 146 0.87 6.51 -9.18
CA LYS A 146 0.79 5.61 -10.36
C LYS A 146 -0.54 4.86 -10.44
N PHE A 147 -1.05 4.37 -9.32
CA PHE A 147 -2.35 3.70 -9.25
C PHE A 147 -3.51 4.65 -9.57
N ILE A 148 -3.51 5.87 -9.01
CA ILE A 148 -4.56 6.85 -9.28
C ILE A 148 -4.56 7.26 -10.76
N PHE A 149 -3.39 7.57 -11.32
CA PHE A 149 -3.27 7.96 -12.73
C PHE A 149 -3.65 6.84 -13.70
N SER A 150 -3.33 5.58 -13.40
CA SER A 150 -3.74 4.45 -14.25
C SER A 150 -5.25 4.25 -14.23
N ARG A 151 -5.93 4.57 -13.12
CA ARG A 151 -7.40 4.52 -13.01
C ARG A 151 -8.09 5.67 -13.72
N LEU A 152 -7.47 6.84 -13.76
CA LEU A 152 -7.92 8.00 -14.51
C LEU A 152 -7.60 7.94 -16.01
N LEU A 153 -6.90 6.89 -16.46
CA LEU A 153 -6.42 6.74 -17.85
C LEU A 153 -5.51 7.90 -18.29
N LEU A 154 -4.78 8.49 -17.34
CA LEU A 154 -3.88 9.62 -17.58
C LEU A 154 -2.42 9.18 -17.64
N SER A 155 -1.67 9.76 -18.57
CA SER A 155 -0.23 9.53 -18.68
C SER A 155 0.53 10.34 -17.64
N LEU A 156 1.05 9.65 -16.61
CA LEU A 156 1.86 10.26 -15.55
C LEU A 156 3.08 11.00 -16.14
N LYS A 157 3.69 10.46 -17.19
CA LYS A 157 4.86 11.05 -17.85
C LYS A 157 4.55 12.42 -18.45
N ASP A 158 3.42 12.58 -19.13
CA ASP A 158 3.08 13.83 -19.82
C ASP A 158 2.72 14.93 -18.82
N ILE A 159 1.98 14.55 -17.77
CA ILE A 159 1.61 15.47 -16.69
C ILE A 159 2.84 15.92 -15.90
N LYS A 160 3.79 15.00 -15.66
CA LYS A 160 5.07 15.34 -15.06
C LYS A 160 5.86 16.31 -15.93
N ASN A 161 5.96 16.05 -17.23
CA ASN A 161 6.68 16.94 -18.16
C ASN A 161 6.03 18.32 -18.21
N GLY A 162 4.70 18.39 -18.23
CA GLY A 162 3.96 19.65 -18.13
C GLY A 162 4.23 20.38 -16.82
N ALA A 163 4.29 19.67 -15.69
CA ALA A 163 4.59 20.28 -14.39
C ALA A 163 6.02 20.83 -14.33
N ILE A 164 6.99 20.13 -14.95
CA ILE A 164 8.37 20.61 -15.08
C ILE A 164 8.43 21.87 -15.95
N ALA A 165 7.75 21.88 -17.10
CA ALA A 165 7.69 23.05 -17.97
C ALA A 165 7.08 24.28 -17.26
N GLU A 166 6.01 24.08 -16.48
CA GLU A 166 5.42 25.14 -15.65
C GLU A 166 6.44 25.66 -14.62
N ILE A 167 7.17 24.77 -13.95
CA ILE A 167 8.22 25.16 -12.97
C ILE A 167 9.35 25.94 -13.64
N GLU A 168 9.76 25.54 -14.85
CA GLU A 168 10.83 26.20 -15.60
C GLU A 168 10.43 27.59 -16.12
N SER A 169 9.13 27.83 -16.33
CA SER A 169 8.60 29.14 -16.73
C SER A 169 8.66 30.20 -15.62
N LEU A 170 8.83 29.78 -14.35
CA LEU A 170 8.85 30.69 -13.21
C LEU A 170 10.15 31.53 -13.12
N PRO A 171 10.08 32.77 -12.60
CA PRO A 171 11.25 33.62 -12.46
C PRO A 171 12.31 32.98 -11.56
N ARG A 172 13.55 32.98 -12.05
CA ARG A 172 14.70 32.43 -11.32
C ARG A 172 15.01 33.26 -10.08
N ARG A 173 15.48 32.56 -9.05
CA ARG A 173 15.73 33.13 -7.73
C ARG A 173 17.02 33.96 -7.67
N HIS A 174 16.92 35.12 -7.01
CA HIS A 174 18.06 35.85 -6.43
C HIS A 174 17.80 36.04 -4.92
N GLY A 175 18.38 35.20 -4.05
CA GLY A 175 18.25 35.35 -2.58
C GLY A 175 17.81 34.08 -1.84
N LEU A 176 17.09 34.20 -0.72
CA LEU A 176 16.59 33.09 0.13
C LEU A 176 15.28 32.47 -0.41
N LEU A 177 15.05 31.17 -0.14
CA LEU A 177 13.89 30.45 -0.64
C LEU A 177 12.66 30.88 0.14
N LYS A 178 11.64 31.39 -0.55
CA LYS A 178 10.35 31.70 0.08
C LYS A 178 9.32 30.64 -0.31
N LEU A 179 8.40 30.35 0.59
CA LEU A 179 7.25 29.49 0.30
C LEU A 179 6.12 30.35 -0.26
N SER A 180 5.57 29.98 -1.42
CA SER A 180 4.40 30.65 -1.99
C SER A 180 3.15 30.43 -1.12
N LYS A 181 2.12 31.24 -1.36
CA LYS A 181 0.81 31.07 -0.71
C LYS A 181 0.19 29.71 -1.08
N SER A 182 0.21 29.33 -2.36
CA SER A 182 -0.33 28.04 -2.82
C SER A 182 0.37 26.83 -2.17
N PHE A 183 1.67 26.92 -1.94
CA PHE A 183 2.41 25.87 -1.22
C PHE A 183 1.92 25.72 0.23
N LYS A 184 1.77 26.83 0.96
CA LYS A 184 1.31 26.79 2.36
C LYS A 184 -0.14 26.30 2.43
N ASP A 185 -0.99 26.80 1.55
CA ASP A 185 -2.41 26.42 1.48
C ASP A 185 -2.54 24.92 1.16
N ALA A 186 -1.72 24.37 0.26
CA ALA A 186 -1.71 22.95 -0.07
C ALA A 186 -1.39 22.08 1.15
N VAL A 187 -0.35 22.45 1.92
CA VAL A 187 0.01 21.74 3.15
C VAL A 187 -1.11 21.81 4.19
N ILE A 188 -1.70 22.99 4.41
CA ILE A 188 -2.77 23.17 5.40
C ILE A 188 -4.02 22.39 4.99
N SER A 189 -4.38 22.41 3.71
CA SER A 189 -5.52 21.65 3.18
C SER A 189 -5.32 20.14 3.32
N ALA A 190 -4.10 19.65 3.05
CA ALA A 190 -3.75 18.25 3.24
C ALA A 190 -3.85 17.83 4.72
N LEU A 191 -3.40 18.68 5.65
CA LEU A 191 -3.54 18.45 7.09
C LEU A 191 -5.01 18.40 7.54
N LYS A 192 -5.84 19.33 7.05
CA LYS A 192 -7.28 19.33 7.34
C LYS A 192 -7.96 18.04 6.86
N ARG A 193 -7.56 17.55 5.69
CA ARG A 193 -8.09 16.28 5.17
C ARG A 193 -7.63 15.08 5.99
N ALA A 194 -6.33 15.01 6.31
CA ALA A 194 -5.78 13.95 7.14
C ALA A 194 -6.48 13.89 8.50
N ASP A 195 -6.73 15.04 9.15
CA ASP A 195 -7.49 15.15 10.39
C ASP A 195 -8.93 14.63 10.23
N LYS A 196 -9.64 15.05 9.16
CA LYS A 196 -11.00 14.58 8.85
C LYS A 196 -11.07 13.06 8.65
N LYS A 197 -10.03 12.45 8.08
CA LYS A 197 -9.93 11.00 7.84
C LYS A 197 -9.40 10.23 9.06
N GLY A 198 -9.02 10.92 10.15
CA GLY A 198 -8.42 10.28 11.32
C GLY A 198 -7.01 9.75 11.07
N HIS A 199 -6.34 10.22 10.02
CA HIS A 199 -4.96 9.85 9.75
C HIS A 199 -4.03 10.52 10.78
N LEU A 200 -3.07 9.77 11.30
CA LEU A 200 -2.05 10.33 12.20
C LEU A 200 -1.10 11.29 11.48
N ARG A 201 -0.95 11.12 10.16
CA ARG A 201 -0.08 11.89 9.28
C ARG A 201 -0.72 12.11 7.93
N VAL A 202 -0.24 13.11 7.21
CA VAL A 202 -0.63 13.40 5.84
C VAL A 202 -0.03 12.33 4.92
N ASP A 203 -0.87 11.47 4.39
CA ASP A 203 -0.49 10.48 3.39
C ASP A 203 -0.49 11.08 1.97
N VAL A 204 -0.02 10.30 1.00
CA VAL A 204 0.07 10.76 -0.40
C VAL A 204 -1.31 11.11 -0.95
N GLY A 205 -2.35 10.35 -0.61
CA GLY A 205 -3.74 10.64 -1.00
C GLY A 205 -4.22 12.01 -0.47
N ASP A 206 -3.93 12.33 0.79
CA ASP A 206 -4.29 13.61 1.40
C ASP A 206 -3.62 14.80 0.72
N MET A 207 -2.30 14.68 0.48
CA MET A 207 -1.55 15.73 -0.22
C MET A 207 -1.99 15.86 -1.67
N PHE A 208 -2.20 14.75 -2.37
CA PHE A 208 -2.55 14.76 -3.79
C PHE A 208 -3.91 15.39 -4.04
N THR A 209 -4.88 15.14 -3.16
CA THR A 209 -6.21 15.73 -3.24
C THR A 209 -6.20 17.20 -2.82
N ALA A 210 -5.38 17.59 -1.84
CA ALA A 210 -5.15 19.00 -1.54
C ALA A 210 -4.55 19.75 -2.74
N LEU A 211 -3.62 19.12 -3.46
CA LEU A 211 -3.05 19.68 -4.69
C LEU A 211 -4.10 19.81 -5.80
N ALA A 212 -5.02 18.85 -5.96
CA ALA A 212 -6.13 18.95 -6.91
C ALA A 212 -6.97 20.22 -6.67
N LYS A 213 -7.20 20.57 -5.40
CA LYS A 213 -8.00 21.72 -4.99
C LYS A 213 -7.28 23.07 -5.06
N ILE A 214 -5.96 23.10 -5.07
CA ILE A 214 -5.18 24.33 -4.85
C ILE A 214 -4.22 24.65 -6.00
N ASP A 215 -3.62 23.64 -6.64
CA ASP A 215 -2.59 23.85 -7.65
C ASP A 215 -3.20 24.28 -8.99
N PRO A 216 -2.87 25.49 -9.51
CA PRO A 216 -3.47 25.99 -10.75
C PRO A 216 -3.14 25.13 -11.98
N PHE A 217 -1.91 24.62 -12.05
CA PHE A 217 -1.50 23.73 -13.13
C PHE A 217 -2.30 22.43 -13.08
N PHE A 218 -2.41 21.81 -11.92
CA PHE A 218 -3.13 20.56 -11.78
C PHE A 218 -4.62 20.73 -12.08
N LYS A 219 -5.26 21.83 -11.64
CA LYS A 219 -6.64 22.15 -12.03
C LYS A 219 -6.81 22.23 -13.54
N LYS A 220 -5.91 22.91 -14.26
CA LYS A 220 -5.94 22.97 -15.72
C LYS A 220 -5.84 21.57 -16.34
N VAL A 221 -4.98 20.71 -15.79
CA VAL A 221 -4.84 19.31 -16.24
C VAL A 221 -6.14 18.53 -16.01
N LEU A 222 -6.78 18.67 -14.84
CA LEU A 222 -8.05 17.99 -14.55
C LEU A 222 -9.16 18.44 -15.51
N VAL A 223 -9.34 19.76 -15.67
CA VAL A 223 -10.35 20.34 -16.58
C VAL A 223 -10.12 19.91 -18.03
N LYS A 224 -8.87 19.89 -18.51
CA LYS A 224 -8.54 19.44 -19.87
C LYS A 224 -8.95 18.00 -20.14
N ASN A 225 -9.00 17.16 -19.11
CA ASN A 225 -9.36 15.74 -19.22
C ASN A 225 -10.78 15.46 -18.73
N ASP A 226 -11.62 16.49 -18.58
CA ASP A 226 -13.01 16.38 -18.08
C ASP A 226 -13.12 15.70 -16.70
N LEU A 227 -12.13 15.98 -15.83
CA LEU A 227 -12.07 15.47 -14.47
C LEU A 227 -12.38 16.57 -13.46
N LYS A 228 -13.09 16.20 -12.41
CA LYS A 228 -13.39 17.08 -11.27
C LYS A 228 -12.45 16.81 -10.11
N GLU A 229 -12.38 17.75 -9.17
CA GLU A 229 -11.58 17.61 -7.95
C GLU A 229 -12.12 16.44 -7.08
N GLU A 230 -13.43 16.20 -7.13
CA GLU A 230 -14.10 15.10 -6.42
C GLU A 230 -13.68 13.73 -6.95
N ASP A 231 -13.36 13.58 -8.24
CA ASP A 231 -12.93 12.31 -8.82
C ASP A 231 -11.59 11.86 -8.22
N ILE A 232 -10.68 12.82 -8.01
CA ILE A 232 -9.40 12.56 -7.34
C ILE A 232 -9.62 12.22 -5.87
N GLU A 233 -10.55 12.90 -5.21
CA GLU A 233 -10.92 12.64 -3.81
C GLU A 233 -11.50 11.24 -3.63
N ASN A 234 -12.42 10.82 -4.49
CA ASN A 234 -13.03 9.49 -4.47
C ASN A 234 -11.99 8.39 -4.73
N LEU A 235 -11.06 8.59 -5.66
CA LEU A 235 -10.01 7.62 -5.95
C LEU A 235 -8.99 7.50 -4.82
N ALA A 236 -8.63 8.62 -4.18
CA ALA A 236 -7.76 8.60 -3.02
C ALA A 236 -8.42 7.83 -1.86
N ASP A 237 -9.70 8.09 -1.60
CA ASP A 237 -10.48 7.40 -0.57
C ASP A 237 -10.58 5.89 -0.85
N TRP A 238 -10.88 5.53 -2.09
CA TRP A 238 -10.93 4.13 -2.49
C TRP A 238 -9.57 3.43 -2.36
N LEU A 239 -8.48 4.13 -2.66
CA LEU A 239 -7.13 3.61 -2.46
C LEU A 239 -6.84 3.36 -0.98
N ASP A 240 -7.28 4.26 -0.09
CA ASP A 240 -7.10 4.09 1.35
C ASP A 240 -7.91 2.88 1.88
N ASP A 241 -9.15 2.69 1.42
CA ASP A 241 -9.94 1.49 1.72
C ASP A 241 -9.22 0.19 1.29
N ILE A 242 -8.60 0.20 0.11
CA ILE A 242 -7.83 -0.94 -0.38
C ILE A 242 -6.62 -1.21 0.53
N LYS A 243 -5.88 -0.16 0.92
CA LYS A 243 -4.72 -0.31 1.80
C LYS A 243 -5.11 -0.87 3.16
N GLU A 244 -6.21 -0.39 3.74
CA GLU A 244 -6.71 -0.90 5.02
C GLU A 244 -7.07 -2.37 4.94
N LYS A 245 -7.78 -2.79 3.88
CA LYS A 245 -8.09 -4.21 3.63
C LYS A 245 -6.82 -5.05 3.48
N ILE A 246 -5.84 -4.57 2.71
CA ILE A 246 -4.55 -5.27 2.55
C ILE A 246 -3.83 -5.38 3.90
N LYS A 247 -3.81 -4.31 4.69
CA LYS A 247 -3.16 -4.28 6.02
C LYS A 247 -3.83 -5.25 6.98
N LYS A 248 -5.18 -5.29 7.00
CA LYS A 248 -5.94 -6.26 7.79
C LYS A 248 -5.65 -7.69 7.34
N ASN A 249 -5.70 -7.96 6.04
CA ASN A 249 -5.51 -9.32 5.50
C ASN A 249 -4.06 -9.84 5.67
N LYS A 250 -3.06 -8.96 5.73
CA LYS A 250 -1.66 -9.34 6.01
C LYS A 250 -1.43 -9.83 7.44
N ARG A 251 -2.26 -9.42 8.39
CA ARG A 251 -2.17 -9.85 9.79
C ARG A 251 -2.76 -11.25 9.93
N PHE A 252 -2.05 -12.24 9.40
CA PHE A 252 -2.55 -13.62 9.38
C PHE A 252 -2.81 -14.18 10.79
N TRP A 253 -2.22 -13.57 11.83
CA TRP A 253 -2.37 -13.91 13.24
C TRP A 253 -3.58 -13.27 13.91
N ASP A 254 -4.24 -12.29 13.27
CA ASP A 254 -5.47 -11.72 13.82
C ASP A 254 -6.56 -12.80 13.84
N TYR A 255 -7.33 -12.86 14.93
CA TYR A 255 -8.36 -13.89 15.14
C TYR A 255 -9.34 -13.99 13.96
N ASP A 256 -9.83 -12.85 13.45
CA ASP A 256 -10.68 -12.78 12.26
C ASP A 256 -10.09 -13.52 11.06
N ASN A 257 -8.78 -13.37 10.82
CA ASN A 257 -8.11 -13.98 9.67
C ASN A 257 -7.77 -15.45 9.90
N LEU A 258 -7.45 -15.83 11.14
CA LEU A 258 -7.25 -17.23 11.52
C LEU A 258 -8.55 -18.01 11.37
N LEU A 259 -9.68 -17.46 11.82
CA LEU A 259 -11.00 -18.05 11.63
C LEU A 259 -11.32 -18.28 10.15
N LYS A 260 -11.04 -17.31 9.28
CA LYS A 260 -11.24 -17.44 7.82
C LYS A 260 -10.45 -18.61 7.21
N LYS A 261 -9.27 -18.94 7.73
CA LYS A 261 -8.45 -20.05 7.24
C LYS A 261 -8.99 -21.43 7.63
N GLY A 262 -9.80 -21.51 8.70
CA GLY A 262 -10.35 -22.77 9.20
C GLY A 262 -9.33 -23.64 9.96
N THR A 263 -9.70 -24.89 10.22
CA THR A 263 -8.87 -25.85 10.96
C THR A 263 -7.76 -26.44 10.08
N LEU A 264 -6.57 -26.61 10.67
CA LEU A 264 -5.48 -27.33 10.02
C LEU A 264 -5.88 -28.79 9.81
N ALA A 265 -5.49 -29.37 8.66
CA ALA A 265 -5.71 -30.77 8.34
C ALA A 265 -7.18 -31.25 8.32
N ARG A 266 -8.16 -30.37 8.07
CA ARG A 266 -9.58 -30.76 7.87
C ARG A 266 -9.76 -31.86 6.81
N GLU A 267 -8.94 -31.83 5.77
CA GLU A 267 -8.94 -32.85 4.71
C GLU A 267 -8.43 -34.20 5.21
N TRP A 268 -7.54 -34.23 6.21
CA TRP A 268 -7.05 -35.48 6.80
C TRP A 268 -8.11 -36.15 7.69
N THR A 269 -9.08 -35.39 8.22
CA THR A 269 -10.14 -35.93 9.07
C THR A 269 -11.34 -36.48 8.30
N ALA A 270 -11.58 -36.02 7.06
CA ALA A 270 -12.78 -36.33 6.30
C ALA A 270 -12.65 -37.46 5.26
N GLY A 271 -11.42 -37.93 4.98
CA GLY A 271 -11.15 -38.92 3.94
C GLY A 271 -11.34 -38.37 2.52
N TYR A 272 -10.65 -38.99 1.55
CA TYR A 272 -10.72 -38.57 0.14
C TYR A 272 -11.99 -39.12 -0.53
N THR A 273 -12.74 -38.26 -1.24
CA THR A 273 -13.98 -38.62 -1.93
C THR A 273 -13.75 -38.76 -3.43
N VAL A 274 -13.16 -39.89 -3.85
CA VAL A 274 -12.67 -40.15 -5.22
C VAL A 274 -13.61 -39.68 -6.34
N THR A 275 -14.91 -40.00 -6.24
CA THR A 275 -15.90 -39.64 -7.26
C THR A 275 -16.25 -38.16 -7.24
N LEU A 276 -16.46 -37.58 -6.06
CA LEU A 276 -16.82 -36.17 -5.91
C LEU A 276 -15.66 -35.26 -6.33
N ASP A 277 -14.43 -35.58 -5.92
CA ASP A 277 -13.24 -34.79 -6.21
C ASP A 277 -12.84 -34.84 -7.69
N LYS A 278 -13.21 -35.91 -8.41
CA LYS A 278 -12.96 -36.04 -9.85
C LYS A 278 -13.90 -35.20 -10.71
N TYR A 279 -15.15 -35.02 -10.28
CA TYR A 279 -16.21 -34.42 -11.12
C TYR A 279 -16.80 -33.11 -10.56
N SER A 280 -16.40 -32.70 -9.35
CA SER A 280 -16.88 -31.47 -8.72
C SER A 280 -15.73 -30.57 -8.30
N LYS A 281 -16.07 -29.34 -7.89
CA LYS A 281 -15.12 -28.38 -7.34
C LYS A 281 -15.72 -27.82 -6.06
N ASP A 282 -14.97 -27.89 -4.97
CA ASP A 282 -15.38 -27.23 -3.73
C ASP A 282 -15.32 -25.71 -3.91
N ILE A 283 -16.51 -25.12 -3.92
CA ILE A 283 -16.68 -23.68 -4.08
C ILE A 283 -16.34 -22.96 -2.77
N THR A 284 -16.66 -23.55 -1.61
CA THR A 284 -16.47 -22.94 -0.30
C THR A 284 -14.98 -22.72 -0.02
N SER A 285 -14.13 -23.72 -0.25
CA SER A 285 -12.67 -23.56 -0.11
C SER A 285 -12.10 -22.51 -1.06
N SER A 286 -12.63 -22.42 -2.29
CA SER A 286 -12.16 -21.43 -3.27
C SER A 286 -12.52 -19.98 -2.93
N LEU A 287 -13.55 -19.78 -2.11
CA LEU A 287 -14.02 -18.47 -1.66
C LEU A 287 -13.34 -18.01 -0.36
N LYS A 288 -12.93 -18.93 0.53
CA LYS A 288 -12.25 -18.57 1.81
C LYS A 288 -11.01 -17.69 1.63
N ALA A 289 -10.28 -17.87 0.53
CA ALA A 289 -9.05 -17.12 0.25
C ALA A 289 -9.29 -15.76 -0.44
N LYS A 290 -10.53 -15.43 -0.82
CA LYS A 290 -10.86 -14.26 -1.63
C LYS A 290 -12.02 -13.48 -1.00
N ASP A 291 -11.77 -12.20 -0.69
CA ASP A 291 -12.86 -11.28 -0.35
C ASP A 291 -13.63 -10.94 -1.65
N PHE A 292 -14.71 -11.66 -1.92
CA PHE A 292 -15.64 -11.35 -3.02
C PHE A 292 -16.74 -10.41 -2.52
N GLN A 293 -16.91 -9.27 -3.18
CA GLN A 293 -18.05 -8.39 -2.94
C GLN A 293 -19.15 -8.74 -3.94
N PHE A 294 -20.19 -9.44 -3.48
CA PHE A 294 -21.35 -9.76 -4.30
C PHE A 294 -22.29 -8.54 -4.35
N VAL A 295 -22.57 -8.05 -5.55
CA VAL A 295 -23.48 -6.92 -5.78
C VAL A 295 -24.77 -7.45 -6.38
N GLY A 296 -25.90 -7.15 -5.74
CA GLY A 296 -27.23 -7.55 -6.21
C GLY A 296 -27.71 -8.91 -5.68
N HIS A 297 -28.84 -9.38 -6.22
CA HIS A 297 -29.49 -10.67 -5.92
C HIS A 297 -29.77 -10.99 -4.45
N LYS A 298 -29.92 -9.96 -3.60
CA LYS A 298 -30.13 -10.15 -2.15
C LYS A 298 -31.45 -10.88 -1.85
N LYS A 299 -32.51 -10.60 -2.62
CA LYS A 299 -33.82 -11.22 -2.44
C LYS A 299 -33.78 -12.69 -2.81
N GLU A 300 -33.19 -13.01 -3.96
CA GLU A 300 -33.06 -14.37 -4.48
C GLU A 300 -32.16 -15.23 -3.59
N LEU A 301 -31.07 -14.65 -3.06
CA LEU A 301 -30.22 -15.32 -2.08
C LEU A 301 -30.97 -15.65 -0.78
N GLN A 302 -31.80 -14.73 -0.29
CA GLN A 302 -32.61 -14.95 0.91
C GLN A 302 -33.64 -16.07 0.70
N ILE A 303 -34.30 -16.11 -0.46
CA ILE A 303 -35.22 -17.20 -0.82
C ILE A 303 -34.48 -18.53 -0.90
N LEU A 304 -33.28 -18.53 -1.49
CA LEU A 304 -32.45 -19.72 -1.58
C LEU A 304 -32.05 -20.26 -0.18
N GLU A 305 -31.63 -19.38 0.73
CA GLU A 305 -31.35 -19.72 2.13
C GLU A 305 -32.57 -20.31 2.84
N GLU A 306 -33.74 -19.71 2.64
CA GLU A 306 -34.98 -20.18 3.23
C GLU A 306 -35.35 -21.58 2.70
N VAL A 307 -35.29 -21.81 1.39
CA VAL A 307 -35.61 -23.11 0.79
C VAL A 307 -34.65 -24.20 1.29
N LEU A 308 -33.35 -23.94 1.31
CA LEU A 308 -32.33 -24.93 1.71
C LEU A 308 -32.36 -25.25 3.21
N SER A 309 -32.91 -24.36 4.05
CA SER A 309 -33.02 -24.57 5.51
C SER A 309 -34.26 -25.34 5.95
N ARG A 310 -35.21 -25.62 5.04
CA ARG A 310 -36.43 -26.39 5.34
C ARG A 310 -36.10 -27.84 5.66
N SER A 311 -36.93 -28.47 6.49
CA SER A 311 -36.81 -29.90 6.82
C SER A 311 -37.28 -30.84 5.70
N GLY A 312 -38.12 -30.34 4.78
CA GLY A 312 -38.62 -31.08 3.61
C GLY A 312 -38.63 -30.20 2.36
N ILE A 313 -38.40 -30.82 1.20
CA ILE A 313 -38.27 -30.15 -0.10
C ILE A 313 -37.17 -29.05 -0.06
N ASN A 314 -36.00 -29.43 0.45
CA ASN A 314 -34.83 -28.55 0.61
C ASN A 314 -33.94 -28.49 -0.65
N ASN A 315 -34.52 -28.74 -1.84
CA ASN A 315 -33.83 -28.64 -3.12
C ASN A 315 -34.24 -27.33 -3.79
N ALA A 316 -33.27 -26.58 -4.29
CA ALA A 316 -33.52 -25.31 -4.98
C ALA A 316 -33.19 -25.40 -6.47
N LEU A 317 -34.05 -24.84 -7.31
CA LEU A 317 -33.85 -24.71 -8.74
C LEU A 317 -33.81 -23.22 -9.13
N LEU A 318 -32.66 -22.75 -9.61
CA LEU A 318 -32.49 -21.38 -10.09
C LEU A 318 -32.85 -21.29 -11.59
N VAL A 319 -33.94 -20.60 -11.90
CA VAL A 319 -34.43 -20.38 -13.28
C VAL A 319 -34.08 -18.97 -13.73
N GLY A 320 -33.62 -18.83 -14.97
CA GLY A 320 -33.27 -17.54 -15.58
C GLY A 320 -32.41 -17.72 -16.83
N GLU A 321 -32.35 -16.67 -17.65
CA GLU A 321 -31.56 -16.69 -18.89
C GLU A 321 -30.05 -16.87 -18.63
N PRO A 322 -29.29 -17.42 -19.59
CA PRO A 322 -27.83 -17.43 -19.52
C PRO A 322 -27.27 -16.02 -19.34
N GLY A 323 -26.29 -15.84 -18.45
CA GLY A 323 -25.65 -14.54 -18.21
C GLY A 323 -26.28 -13.67 -17.12
N THR A 324 -27.45 -14.04 -16.59
CA THR A 324 -28.17 -13.29 -15.53
C THR A 324 -27.53 -13.35 -14.13
N GLY A 325 -26.34 -13.95 -13.99
CA GLY A 325 -25.63 -14.02 -12.70
C GLY A 325 -26.05 -15.16 -11.77
N LYS A 326 -26.77 -16.20 -12.25
CA LYS A 326 -27.17 -17.38 -11.43
C LYS A 326 -26.01 -18.00 -10.62
N LYS A 327 -24.81 -18.09 -11.22
CA LYS A 327 -23.60 -18.59 -10.52
C LYS A 327 -23.18 -17.68 -9.36
N SER A 328 -23.34 -16.36 -9.49
CA SER A 328 -23.00 -15.38 -8.45
C SER A 328 -23.86 -15.57 -7.20
N ILE A 329 -25.12 -16.01 -7.34
CA ILE A 329 -26.00 -16.32 -6.21
C ILE A 329 -25.46 -17.53 -5.43
N ILE A 330 -25.04 -18.59 -6.14
CA ILE A 330 -24.43 -19.79 -5.52
C ILE A 330 -23.12 -19.42 -4.80
N TYR A 331 -22.27 -18.60 -5.41
CA TYR A 331 -21.05 -18.11 -4.76
C TYR A 331 -21.35 -17.27 -3.52
N ALA A 332 -22.39 -16.43 -3.55
CA ALA A 332 -22.79 -15.62 -2.41
C ALA A 332 -23.29 -16.48 -1.24
N LEU A 333 -24.04 -17.55 -1.53
CA LEU A 333 -24.47 -18.54 -0.53
C LEU A 333 -23.25 -19.23 0.10
N ALA A 334 -22.34 -19.75 -0.72
CA ALA A 334 -21.14 -20.45 -0.24
C ALA A 334 -20.16 -19.54 0.52
N HIS A 335 -20.19 -18.22 0.29
CA HIS A 335 -19.40 -17.26 1.07
C HIS A 335 -20.01 -16.98 2.46
N LYS A 336 -21.32 -17.18 2.64
CA LYS A 336 -22.00 -17.02 3.93
C LYS A 336 -21.94 -18.27 4.82
N SER A 337 -21.76 -19.46 4.24
CA SER A 337 -21.60 -20.74 4.96
C SER A 337 -20.21 -20.88 5.57
#